data_AF-A0A821IBK5-F1
#
_entry.id   AF-A0A821IBK5-F1
#
_cell.length_a   1.000
_cell.length_b   1.000
_cell.length_c   1.000
_cell.angle_alpha   90.00
_cell.angle_beta   90.00
_cell.angle_gamma   90.00
#
_symmetry.space_group_name_H-M   'P 1'
#
loop_
_entity.id
_entity.type
_entity.pdbx_description
1 polymer ?
#
loop_
_entity_poly.entity_id
_entity_poly.type
_entity_poly.pdbx_seq_one_letter_code
_entity_poly.pdbx_strand_id
1 'polypeptide(L)'
;MVKTEDDRLNETVVDYCRQHLPFYMVPSMWSFVDHLPINDNGKIDRKRLPRVSHNRHQDEVITPRTELEEQLQLIFAQAFHMPLDGIDVTLSFELLGGTSLGIIHALSMIRSQIYEGVDVNLLLTYSSIRRLAVKLESLRLCENASNRPAEDSKITLSYPKPCLAIETAGIFVLGV
;
A
#
# COMPACT_ATOMS: atom_id res chain seq x y z
N MET A 1 -1.64 -26.61 6.61
CA MET A 1 -0.44 -26.04 7.26
C MET A 1 -0.71 -25.94 8.75
N VAL A 2 0.01 -26.71 9.55
CA VAL A 2 -0.07 -26.64 11.03
C VAL A 2 0.80 -25.45 11.45
N LYS A 3 0.19 -24.40 12.01
CA LYS A 3 0.92 -23.28 12.62
C LYS A 3 1.73 -23.83 13.80
N THR A 4 3.03 -23.56 13.84
CA THR A 4 3.92 -23.98 14.94
C THR A 4 3.55 -23.16 16.21
N GLU A 5 3.87 -23.61 17.42
CA GLU A 5 3.57 -22.84 18.65
C GLU A 5 4.11 -21.39 18.58
N ASP A 6 5.29 -21.22 18.01
CA ASP A 6 5.94 -19.93 17.75
C ASP A 6 5.09 -18.97 16.90
N ASP A 7 4.37 -19.50 15.90
CA ASP A 7 3.51 -18.68 15.03
C ASP A 7 2.32 -18.08 15.80
N ARG A 8 1.80 -18.83 16.79
CA ARG A 8 0.67 -18.39 17.62
C ARG A 8 1.10 -17.34 18.64
N LEU A 9 2.32 -17.47 19.16
CA LEU A 9 2.93 -16.49 20.07
C LEU A 9 3.20 -15.16 19.34
N ASN A 10 3.71 -15.22 18.10
CA ASN A 10 3.92 -14.03 17.27
C ASN A 10 2.62 -13.23 17.05
N GLU A 11 1.52 -13.92 16.72
CA GLU A 11 0.22 -13.29 16.49
C GLU A 11 -0.26 -12.51 17.73
N THR A 12 -0.09 -13.11 18.91
CA THR A 12 -0.45 -12.48 20.20
C THR A 12 0.41 -11.25 20.51
N VAL A 13 1.72 -11.33 20.27
CA VAL A 13 2.66 -10.22 20.52
C VAL A 13 2.38 -9.05 19.58
N VAL A 14 2.13 -9.33 18.30
CA VAL A 14 1.81 -8.30 17.31
C VAL A 14 0.52 -7.57 17.68
N ASP A 15 -0.52 -8.29 18.10
CA ASP A 15 -1.78 -7.67 18.49
C ASP A 15 -1.64 -6.81 19.74
N TYR A 16 -0.84 -7.24 20.72
CA TYR A 16 -0.49 -6.41 21.88
C TYR A 16 0.26 -5.13 21.44
N CYS A 17 1.27 -5.26 20.58
CA CYS A 17 1.99 -4.11 20.04
C CYS A 17 1.06 -3.15 19.30
N ARG A 18 0.12 -3.62 18.49
CA ARG A 18 -0.84 -2.77 17.75
C ARG A 18 -1.78 -1.98 18.67
N GLN A 19 -2.10 -2.52 19.84
CA GLN A 19 -2.96 -1.83 20.83
C GLN A 19 -2.21 -0.72 21.59
N HIS A 20 -0.88 -0.85 21.74
CA HIS A 20 -0.08 0.04 22.59
C HIS A 20 0.91 0.92 21.84
N LEU A 21 1.22 0.59 20.58
CA LEU A 21 2.21 1.28 19.78
C LEU A 21 1.57 1.84 18.50
N PRO A 22 2.04 3.01 18.03
CA PRO A 22 1.74 3.46 16.68
C PRO A 22 2.12 2.41 15.64
N PHE A 23 1.37 2.37 14.53
CA PHE A 23 1.56 1.38 13.46
C PHE A 23 3.02 1.24 12.99
N TYR A 24 3.74 2.37 12.87
CA TYR A 24 5.13 2.40 12.40
C TYR A 24 6.16 1.84 13.40
N MET A 25 5.76 1.53 14.64
CA MET A 25 6.62 0.91 15.65
C MET A 25 6.39 -0.60 15.77
N VAL A 26 5.40 -1.16 15.06
CA VAL A 26 5.12 -2.59 15.08
C VAL A 26 6.03 -3.29 14.07
N PRO A 27 6.93 -4.18 14.52
CA PRO A 27 7.82 -4.91 13.61
C PRO A 27 7.04 -5.82 12.66
N SER A 28 7.44 -5.81 11.39
CA SER A 28 6.88 -6.70 10.36
C SER A 28 7.38 -8.14 10.45
N MET A 29 8.47 -8.37 11.19
CA MET A 29 9.20 -9.65 11.22
C MET A 29 9.67 -9.97 12.63
N TRP A 30 9.56 -11.24 12.99
CA TRP A 30 9.89 -11.75 14.31
C TRP A 30 10.74 -13.02 14.16
N SER A 31 11.66 -13.24 15.09
CA SER A 31 12.46 -14.46 15.17
C SER A 31 12.64 -14.82 16.62
N PHE A 32 12.37 -16.08 16.93
CA PHE A 32 12.57 -16.64 18.26
C PHE A 32 14.00 -17.11 18.40
N VAL A 33 14.58 -16.82 19.56
CA VAL A 33 15.88 -17.32 19.98
C VAL A 33 15.72 -17.90 21.38
N ASP A 34 16.27 -19.09 21.61
CA ASP A 34 16.23 -19.72 22.94
C ASP A 34 17.03 -18.90 23.96
N HIS A 35 18.09 -18.24 23.51
CA HIS A 35 18.93 -17.37 24.31
C HIS A 35 19.46 -16.20 23.48
N LEU A 36 19.59 -15.04 24.12
CA LEU A 36 20.21 -13.87 23.50
C LEU A 36 21.72 -14.12 23.36
N PRO A 37 22.29 -14.10 22.14
CA PRO A 37 23.72 -14.25 21.98
C PRO A 37 24.42 -13.03 22.58
N ILE A 38 25.37 -13.27 23.47
CA ILE A 38 26.21 -12.26 24.10
C ILE A 38 27.66 -12.39 23.62
N ASN A 39 28.37 -11.27 23.55
CA ASN A 39 29.81 -11.25 23.34
C ASN A 39 30.58 -11.39 24.67
N ASP A 40 31.90 -11.51 24.59
CA ASP A 40 32.77 -11.68 25.76
C ASP A 40 32.67 -10.52 26.78
N ASN A 41 32.18 -9.35 26.33
CA ASN A 41 31.94 -8.17 27.16
C ASN A 41 30.50 -8.13 27.75
N GLY A 42 29.71 -9.20 27.61
CA GLY A 42 28.34 -9.30 28.11
C GLY A 42 27.31 -8.46 27.35
N LYS A 43 27.67 -7.87 26.20
CA LYS A 43 26.73 -7.14 25.34
C LYS A 43 26.10 -8.07 24.31
N ILE A 44 24.90 -7.76 23.86
CA ILE A 44 24.22 -8.52 22.80
C ILE A 44 25.08 -8.51 21.53
N ASP A 45 25.40 -9.70 21.04
CA ASP A 45 26.10 -9.90 19.77
C ASP A 45 25.09 -9.91 18.62
N ARG A 46 24.82 -8.72 18.08
CA ARG A 46 23.87 -8.51 16.97
C ARG A 46 24.26 -9.26 15.70
N LYS A 47 25.53 -9.66 15.52
CA LYS A 47 25.98 -10.40 14.34
C LYS A 47 25.61 -11.88 14.41
N ARG A 48 25.46 -12.41 15.63
CA ARG A 48 25.07 -13.79 15.91
C ARG A 48 23.55 -13.98 16.00
N LEU A 49 22.77 -12.90 16.00
CA LEU A 49 21.31 -13.00 15.93
C LEU A 49 20.91 -13.67 14.59
N PRO A 50 19.91 -14.56 14.61
CA PRO A 50 19.38 -15.14 13.39
C PRO A 50 18.94 -14.03 12.44
N ARG A 51 19.38 -14.11 11.19
CA ARG A 51 18.86 -13.22 10.16
C ARG A 51 17.42 -13.63 9.88
N VAL A 52 16.50 -12.75 10.19
CA VAL A 52 15.13 -12.87 9.69
C VAL A 52 15.20 -12.44 8.23
N SER A 53 15.32 -13.42 7.33
CA SER A 53 15.22 -13.13 5.91
C SER A 53 13.82 -12.64 5.63
N HIS A 54 13.69 -11.64 4.76
CA HIS A 54 12.44 -11.45 4.05
C HIS A 54 12.32 -12.68 3.16
N ASN A 55 11.90 -13.82 3.72
CA ASN A 55 11.26 -14.83 2.92
C ASN A 55 9.97 -14.15 2.46
N ARG A 56 10.12 -13.36 1.38
CA ARG A 56 9.07 -13.11 0.42
C ARG A 56 8.37 -14.45 0.34
N HIS A 57 7.12 -14.48 0.78
CA HIS A 57 6.30 -15.65 0.71
C HIS A 57 6.67 -16.39 -0.57
N GLN A 58 7.02 -17.68 -0.49
CA GLN A 58 7.28 -18.52 -1.67
C GLN A 58 6.00 -18.72 -2.51
N ASP A 59 5.02 -17.85 -2.33
CA ASP A 59 3.92 -17.64 -3.22
C ASP A 59 4.49 -17.05 -4.52
N GLU A 60 3.99 -17.58 -5.62
CA GLU A 60 4.36 -17.18 -6.97
C GLU A 60 4.22 -15.66 -7.12
N VAL A 61 5.30 -14.96 -7.48
CA VAL A 61 5.28 -13.49 -7.64
C VAL A 61 4.19 -13.14 -8.65
N ILE A 62 3.17 -12.40 -8.20
CA ILE A 62 2.05 -12.07 -9.08
C ILE A 62 2.52 -10.99 -10.05
N THR A 63 2.50 -11.34 -11.34
CA THR A 63 2.88 -10.47 -12.44
C THR A 63 1.77 -9.46 -12.78
N PRO A 64 2.15 -8.30 -13.37
CA PRO A 64 1.20 -7.32 -13.86
C PRO A 64 0.30 -7.91 -14.95
N ARG A 65 -0.97 -7.46 -14.99
CA ARG A 65 -1.98 -7.86 -15.99
C ARG A 65 -2.40 -6.73 -16.92
N THR A 66 -2.06 -5.50 -16.59
CA THR A 66 -2.41 -4.30 -17.37
C THR A 66 -1.17 -3.47 -17.65
N GLU A 67 -1.19 -2.69 -18.73
CA GLU A 67 -0.10 -1.77 -19.08
C GLU A 67 0.19 -0.77 -17.94
N LEU A 68 -0.84 -0.34 -17.21
CA LEU A 68 -0.67 0.55 -16.07
C LEU A 68 0.03 -0.16 -14.89
N GLU A 69 -0.29 -1.42 -14.63
CA GLU A 69 0.43 -2.21 -13.63
C GLU A 69 1.90 -2.39 -14.01
N GLU A 70 2.23 -2.62 -15.29
CA GLU A 70 3.61 -2.73 -15.77
C GLU A 70 4.39 -1.41 -15.60
N GLN A 71 3.79 -0.28 -15.97
CA GLN A 71 4.39 1.05 -15.78
C GLN A 71 4.66 1.34 -14.30
N LEU A 72 3.69 1.06 -13.44
CA LEU A 72 3.86 1.24 -12.00
C LEU A 72 4.93 0.30 -11.44
N GLN A 73 4.97 -0.97 -11.87
CA GLN A 73 5.99 -1.92 -11.45
C GLN A 73 7.40 -1.43 -11.79
N LEU A 74 7.59 -0.86 -12.99
CA LEU A 74 8.86 -0.25 -13.39
C LEU A 74 9.25 0.93 -12.50
N ILE A 75 8.29 1.82 -12.19
CA ILE A 75 8.52 2.97 -11.30
C ILE A 75 8.95 2.48 -9.91
N PHE A 76 8.22 1.53 -9.33
CA PHE A 76 8.54 1.01 -7.99
C PHE A 76 9.87 0.24 -7.97
N ALA A 77 10.23 -0.47 -9.04
CA ALA A 77 11.55 -1.10 -9.16
C ALA A 77 12.69 -0.09 -9.09
N GLN A 78 12.55 1.01 -9.81
CA GLN A 78 13.54 2.09 -9.81
C GLN A 78 13.59 2.80 -8.45
N ALA A 79 12.42 3.10 -7.86
CA ALA A 79 12.31 3.83 -6.61
C ALA A 79 12.80 3.03 -5.38
N PHE A 80 12.63 1.71 -5.39
CA PHE A 80 13.07 0.82 -4.30
C PHE A 80 14.42 0.15 -4.56
N HIS A 81 15.04 0.39 -5.72
CA HIS A 81 16.29 -0.25 -6.14
C HIS A 81 16.21 -1.79 -6.10
N MET A 82 15.10 -2.34 -6.58
CA MET A 82 14.79 -3.77 -6.58
C MET A 82 14.71 -4.32 -8.02
N PRO A 83 15.08 -5.60 -8.27
CA PRO A 83 14.83 -6.23 -9.56
C PRO A 83 13.33 -6.25 -9.91
N LEU A 84 13.01 -5.96 -11.18
CA LEU A 84 11.65 -5.89 -11.70
C LEU A 84 10.87 -7.19 -11.48
N ASP A 85 11.49 -8.33 -11.80
CA ASP A 85 10.92 -9.68 -11.65
C ASP A 85 10.62 -10.06 -10.20
N GLY A 86 11.10 -9.26 -9.25
CA GLY A 86 10.84 -9.45 -7.84
C GLY A 86 9.57 -8.74 -7.35
N ILE A 87 8.96 -7.84 -8.11
CA ILE A 87 7.93 -6.97 -7.54
C ILE A 87 6.56 -7.59 -7.77
N ASP A 88 5.96 -8.09 -6.69
CA ASP A 88 4.59 -8.56 -6.68
C ASP A 88 3.62 -7.37 -6.73
N VAL A 89 2.69 -7.37 -7.69
CA VAL A 89 1.76 -6.26 -7.87
C VAL A 89 0.66 -6.18 -6.80
N THR A 90 0.45 -7.24 -6.03
CA THR A 90 -0.58 -7.34 -4.98
C THR A 90 -0.06 -7.06 -3.59
N LEU A 91 1.25 -7.22 -3.36
CA LEU A 91 1.86 -6.95 -2.07
C LEU A 91 1.82 -5.46 -1.74
N SER A 92 1.71 -5.18 -0.44
CA SER A 92 1.79 -3.80 0.02
C SER A 92 3.22 -3.26 -0.09
N PHE A 93 3.38 -1.96 -0.31
CA PHE A 93 4.67 -1.34 -0.49
C PHE A 93 5.56 -1.55 0.75
N GLU A 94 4.98 -1.56 1.94
CA GLU A 94 5.71 -1.84 3.20
C GLU A 94 6.28 -3.27 3.19
N LEU A 95 5.50 -4.26 2.75
CA LEU A 95 5.93 -5.65 2.63
C LEU A 95 6.96 -5.85 1.50
N LEU A 96 6.89 -5.04 0.45
CA LEU A 96 7.89 -4.97 -0.61
C LEU A 96 9.20 -4.31 -0.17
N GLY A 97 9.30 -3.79 1.06
CA GLY A 97 10.48 -3.06 1.55
C GLY A 97 10.47 -1.56 1.24
N GLY A 98 9.29 -1.02 1.00
CA GLY A 98 9.04 0.40 0.73
C GLY A 98 9.43 1.26 1.92
N THR A 99 10.43 2.11 1.71
CA THR A 99 10.82 3.15 2.67
C THR A 99 10.10 4.45 2.36
N SER A 100 9.98 5.34 3.34
CA SER A 100 9.37 6.67 3.11
C SER A 100 10.03 7.41 1.95
N LEU A 101 11.36 7.30 1.79
CA LEU A 101 12.09 7.93 0.69
C LEU A 101 11.75 7.27 -0.67
N GLY A 102 11.71 5.95 -0.72
CA GLY A 102 11.29 5.22 -1.92
C GLY A 102 9.87 5.57 -2.35
N ILE A 103 8.96 5.74 -1.39
CA ILE A 103 7.58 6.17 -1.67
C ILE A 103 7.54 7.60 -2.23
N ILE A 104 8.33 8.52 -1.68
CA ILE A 104 8.42 9.90 -2.19
C ILE A 104 8.99 9.91 -3.62
N HIS A 105 10.00 9.09 -3.90
CA HIS A 105 10.57 8.95 -5.25
C HIS A 105 9.54 8.38 -6.24
N ALA A 106 8.87 7.30 -5.86
CA ALA A 106 7.81 6.70 -6.67
C ALA A 106 6.68 7.71 -6.95
N LEU A 107 6.24 8.47 -5.93
CA LEU A 107 5.24 9.51 -6.09
C LEU A 107 5.66 10.57 -7.12
N SER A 108 6.91 11.05 -7.05
CA SER A 108 7.41 12.03 -8.01
C SER A 108 7.43 11.49 -9.45
N MET A 109 7.77 10.22 -9.62
CA MET A 109 7.78 9.57 -10.94
C MET A 109 6.36 9.36 -11.48
N ILE A 110 5.43 8.90 -10.63
CA ILE A 110 4.03 8.73 -11.00
C ILE A 110 3.41 10.07 -11.43
N ARG A 111 3.70 11.16 -10.70
CA ARG A 111 3.21 12.50 -11.06
C ARG A 111 3.68 12.98 -12.42
N SER A 112 4.93 12.69 -12.77
CA SER A 112 5.52 13.13 -14.04
C SER A 112 5.15 12.24 -15.23
N GLN A 113 4.88 10.95 -15.01
CA GLN A 113 4.70 9.97 -16.10
C GLN A 113 3.25 9.50 -16.27
N ILE A 114 2.43 9.52 -15.22
CA ILE A 114 1.14 8.83 -15.19
C ILE A 114 -0.01 9.78 -14.85
N TYR A 115 0.05 10.46 -13.71
CA TYR A 115 -1.04 11.30 -13.23
C TYR A 115 -0.55 12.35 -12.23
N GLU A 116 -0.66 13.63 -12.58
CA GLU A 116 -0.16 14.74 -11.76
C GLU A 116 -0.92 14.88 -10.42
N GLY A 117 -2.22 14.55 -10.41
CA GLY A 117 -3.10 14.68 -9.25
C GLY A 117 -2.92 13.60 -8.15
N VAL A 118 -1.94 12.70 -8.25
CA VAL A 118 -1.68 11.72 -7.19
C VAL A 118 -1.14 12.43 -5.95
N ASP A 119 -1.75 12.18 -4.79
CA ASP A 119 -1.23 12.62 -3.50
C ASP A 119 -0.62 11.46 -2.70
N VAL A 120 0.11 11.81 -1.64
CA VAL A 120 0.75 10.82 -0.75
C VAL A 120 -0.31 9.95 -0.07
N ASN A 121 -1.45 10.54 0.30
CA ASN A 121 -2.51 9.83 1.02
C ASN A 121 -3.13 8.71 0.17
N LEU A 122 -3.38 8.97 -1.11
CA LEU A 122 -3.86 8.02 -2.09
C LEU A 122 -2.84 6.90 -2.31
N LEU A 123 -1.56 7.23 -2.47
CA LEU A 123 -0.53 6.21 -2.64
C LEU A 123 -0.46 5.28 -1.41
N LEU A 124 -0.48 5.82 -0.20
CA LEU A 124 -0.43 5.03 1.04
C LEU A 124 -1.75 4.30 1.36
N THR A 125 -2.90 4.83 0.92
CA THR A 125 -4.21 4.17 1.09
C THR A 125 -4.36 2.98 0.16
N TYR A 126 -3.89 3.12 -1.09
CA TYR A 126 -3.89 2.08 -2.10
C TYR A 126 -2.47 1.49 -2.20
N SER A 127 -1.96 0.98 -1.08
CA SER A 127 -0.56 0.62 -0.86
C SER A 127 -0.03 -0.58 -1.66
N SER A 128 -0.66 -0.99 -2.76
CA SER A 128 -0.16 -2.04 -3.67
C SER A 128 -0.30 -1.57 -5.12
N ILE A 129 0.55 -2.05 -6.03
CA ILE A 129 0.51 -1.64 -7.45
C ILE A 129 -0.88 -1.86 -8.05
N ARG A 130 -1.49 -3.03 -7.82
CA ARG A 130 -2.80 -3.38 -8.35
C ARG A 130 -3.90 -2.46 -7.85
N ARG A 131 -3.96 -2.20 -6.54
CA ARG A 131 -4.96 -1.31 -5.95
C ARG A 131 -4.77 0.13 -6.44
N LEU A 132 -3.52 0.56 -6.59
CA LEU A 132 -3.20 1.88 -7.11
C LEU A 132 -3.60 2.01 -8.59
N ALA A 133 -3.29 1.01 -9.42
CA ALA A 133 -3.65 0.99 -10.83
C ALA A 133 -5.17 1.13 -11.03
N VAL A 134 -5.96 0.30 -10.35
CA VAL A 134 -7.44 0.37 -10.39
C VAL A 134 -7.94 1.75 -9.98
N LYS A 135 -7.34 2.35 -8.94
CA LYS A 135 -7.75 3.67 -8.48
C LYS A 135 -7.42 4.75 -9.51
N LEU A 136 -6.22 4.73 -10.09
CA LEU A 136 -5.80 5.70 -11.11
C LEU A 136 -6.65 5.60 -12.38
N GLU A 137 -7.00 4.39 -12.82
CA GLU A 137 -7.93 4.20 -13.94
C GLU A 137 -9.29 4.83 -13.66
N SER A 138 -9.84 4.63 -12.45
CA SER A 138 -11.12 5.25 -12.07
C SER A 138 -11.07 6.79 -12.09
N LEU A 139 -9.95 7.38 -11.66
CA LEU A 139 -9.77 8.83 -11.67
C LEU A 139 -9.66 9.39 -13.09
N ARG A 140 -8.89 8.71 -13.96
CA ARG A 140 -8.78 9.05 -15.38
C ARG A 140 -10.14 9.02 -16.08
N LEU A 141 -10.98 8.02 -15.78
CA LEU A 141 -12.33 7.91 -16.34
C LEU A 141 -13.26 9.05 -15.88
N CYS A 142 -13.23 9.40 -14.60
CA CYS A 142 -14.02 10.53 -14.07
C CYS A 142 -13.60 11.87 -14.70
N GLU A 143 -12.30 12.11 -14.85
CA GLU A 143 -11.76 13.33 -15.45
C GLU A 143 -12.11 13.45 -16.93
N ASN A 144 -11.98 12.35 -17.69
CA ASN A 144 -12.40 12.29 -19.09
C ASN A 144 -13.92 12.47 -19.28
N ALA A 145 -14.74 12.06 -18.30
CA ALA A 145 -16.18 12.30 -18.32
C ALA A 145 -16.52 13.78 -18.06
N SER A 146 -15.79 14.45 -17.18
CA SER A 146 -15.94 15.88 -16.89
C SER A 146 -15.39 16.79 -17.99
N ASN A 147 -14.41 16.34 -18.77
CA ASN A 147 -13.79 17.12 -19.86
C ASN A 147 -14.44 16.94 -21.24
N ARG A 148 -15.60 16.27 -21.35
CA ARG A 148 -16.33 16.24 -22.64
C ARG A 148 -16.84 17.65 -22.96
N PRO A 149 -16.52 18.23 -24.13
CA PRO A 149 -17.22 19.42 -24.58
C PRO A 149 -18.70 19.09 -24.71
N ALA A 150 -19.54 19.98 -24.19
CA ALA A 150 -20.98 19.93 -24.41
C ALA A 150 -21.26 20.12 -25.90
N GLU A 151 -21.23 19.04 -26.67
CA GLU A 151 -21.78 19.02 -28.02
C GLU A 151 -23.08 18.22 -28.03
N ASP A 152 -24.13 18.95 -28.38
CA ASP A 152 -25.51 18.51 -28.55
C ASP A 152 -25.62 17.31 -29.50
N SER A 153 -26.30 16.25 -29.05
CA SER A 153 -27.54 15.77 -29.71
C SER A 153 -27.90 14.33 -29.28
N LYS A 154 -29.08 14.23 -28.66
CA LYS A 154 -30.03 13.10 -28.69
C LYS A 154 -29.46 11.69 -28.84
N ILE A 155 -29.19 10.99 -27.72
CA ILE A 155 -29.59 9.58 -27.57
C ILE A 155 -30.01 9.36 -26.10
N THR A 156 -31.25 8.94 -25.89
CA THR A 156 -31.87 8.58 -24.61
C THR A 156 -31.01 7.56 -23.85
N LEU A 157 -30.38 7.97 -22.75
CA LEU A 157 -29.72 7.06 -21.82
C LEU A 157 -30.62 6.84 -20.60
N SER A 158 -31.44 5.79 -20.68
CA SER A 158 -32.13 5.21 -19.52
C SER A 158 -31.14 4.37 -18.74
N TYR A 159 -30.44 4.96 -17.78
CA TYR A 159 -29.93 4.22 -16.62
C TYR A 159 -30.06 5.11 -15.37
N PRO A 160 -30.66 4.59 -14.28
CA PRO A 160 -30.84 5.35 -13.06
C PRO A 160 -29.51 5.50 -12.32
N LYS A 161 -29.10 6.75 -12.08
CA LYS A 161 -28.06 7.09 -11.11
C LYS A 161 -28.56 6.72 -9.71
N PRO A 162 -27.80 5.98 -8.88
CA PRO A 162 -28.08 5.94 -7.45
C PRO A 162 -27.64 7.28 -6.84
N CYS A 163 -28.60 8.17 -6.59
CA CYS A 163 -28.40 9.35 -5.77
C CYS A 163 -28.18 8.91 -4.33
N LEU A 164 -26.93 8.94 -3.85
CA LEU A 164 -26.67 8.95 -2.42
C LEU A 164 -26.64 10.40 -1.94
N ALA A 165 -27.82 10.93 -1.63
CA ALA A 165 -27.99 12.16 -0.86
C ALA A 165 -27.77 11.82 0.61
N ILE A 166 -26.75 12.43 1.21
CA ILE A 166 -26.67 12.57 2.67
C ILE A 166 -26.46 14.06 2.92
N GLU A 167 -27.54 14.83 2.85
CA GLU A 167 -27.63 16.14 3.48
C GLU A 167 -28.02 15.90 4.95
N THR A 168 -27.08 16.13 5.87
CA THR A 168 -27.44 16.53 7.23
C THR A 168 -27.11 18.02 7.34
N ALA A 169 -28.13 18.83 7.04
CA ALA A 169 -28.14 20.26 7.23
C ALA A 169 -28.03 20.60 8.73
N GLY A 170 -27.13 21.52 9.04
CA GLY A 170 -27.06 22.18 10.33
C GLY A 170 -28.32 23.00 10.61
N ILE A 171 -28.89 22.79 11.78
CA ILE A 171 -29.95 23.64 12.34
C ILE A 171 -29.26 24.79 13.06
N PHE A 172 -29.17 25.94 12.40
CA PHE A 172 -29.00 27.25 13.01
C PHE A 172 -30.32 28.00 12.84
N VAL A 173 -31.05 28.24 13.94
CA VAL A 173 -32.06 29.31 14.01
C VAL A 173 -31.88 30.02 15.34
N LEU A 174 -31.53 31.30 15.24
CA LEU A 174 -31.50 32.29 16.31
C LEU A 174 -32.86 33.02 16.34
N GLY A 175 -33.35 33.32 17.55
CA GLY A 175 -34.11 34.55 17.83
C GLY A 175 -35.64 34.46 17.81
N VAL A 176 -36.23 34.35 19.01
CA VAL A 176 -37.04 35.42 19.63
C VAL A 176 -36.64 35.51 21.10
#